data_AF-A0A9P6P2Z8-F1
#
_entry.id   AF-A0A9P6P2Z8-F1
#
_cell.length_a   1.000
_cell.length_b   1.000
_cell.length_c   1.000
_cell.angle_alpha   90.00
_cell.angle_beta   90.00
_cell.angle_gamma   90.00
#
_symmetry.space_group_name_H-M   'P 1'
#
loop_
_entity.id
_entity.type
_entity.pdbx_description
1 polymer ?
#
loop_
_entity_poly.entity_id
_entity_poly.type
_entity_poly.pdbx_seq_one_letter_code
_entity_poly.pdbx_strand_id
1 'polypeptide(L)'
;MALYIGNPTNVIVSEAYGISFAKYSAWMLLPTVVCLLLAYVTLRILFHQKLPQHLQPPDTDPRSVLIDSRGAVLRLLLLGFCLATLIGTSFAGVPVWMVTLPYAVITLIRDVCYDIEERCRAQTRRRHSDDNMRIPEIPLANIQNSTTSSIRSTAIGTINNEADANVSVPTSIDRILKHIRQTTRWAKIRDRLQDSIGWVTTQLPTASAVIRRLPWTILPFTLGMFVLVEALSDTGWVSIFATGLSVITRNYITAVYGMAAISIVACQLLNNLPMTILFTRIIQHPHFVTHVHSDVVMQGVLLGLIMGSNIAACGTLVGSLAGIM
;
A
#
# COMPACT_ATOMS: atom_id res chain seq x y z
N MET A 1 -6.37 -15.09 -9.55
CA MET A 1 -6.69 -14.56 -10.90
C MET A 1 -8.19 -14.43 -11.20
N ALA A 2 -9.13 -15.04 -10.46
CA ALA A 2 -10.57 -14.91 -10.77
C ALA A 2 -11.13 -13.49 -10.62
N LEU A 3 -10.63 -12.72 -9.66
CA LEU A 3 -11.14 -11.38 -9.37
C LEU A 3 -10.32 -10.33 -10.11
N TYR A 4 -11.03 -9.38 -10.72
CA TYR A 4 -10.47 -8.21 -11.38
C TYR A 4 -9.48 -7.45 -10.48
N ILE A 5 -9.85 -7.24 -9.21
CA ILE A 5 -9.05 -6.53 -8.21
C ILE A 5 -8.03 -7.42 -7.49
N GLY A 6 -7.97 -8.72 -7.82
CA GLY A 6 -7.14 -9.68 -7.11
C GLY A 6 -5.63 -9.51 -7.36
N ASN A 7 -5.25 -8.80 -8.42
CA ASN A 7 -3.86 -8.48 -8.74
C ASN A 7 -3.81 -7.16 -9.53
N PRO A 8 -2.90 -6.21 -9.21
CA PRO A 8 -2.72 -4.98 -10.00
C PRO A 8 -2.54 -5.22 -11.51
N THR A 9 -1.92 -6.32 -11.92
CA THR A 9 -1.76 -6.66 -13.35
C THR A 9 -3.11 -6.83 -14.06
N ASN A 10 -4.09 -7.43 -13.38
CA ASN A 10 -5.43 -7.64 -13.92
C ASN A 10 -6.15 -6.31 -14.16
N VAL A 11 -6.01 -5.38 -13.21
CA VAL A 11 -6.59 -4.03 -13.29
C VAL A 11 -5.98 -3.29 -14.47
N ILE A 12 -4.65 -3.33 -14.65
CA ILE A 12 -3.98 -2.61 -15.75
C ILE A 12 -4.49 -3.05 -17.12
N VAL A 13 -4.51 -4.36 -17.40
CA VAL A 13 -4.98 -4.88 -18.70
C VAL A 13 -6.46 -4.58 -18.91
N SER A 14 -7.26 -4.72 -17.85
CA SER A 14 -8.71 -4.57 -17.95
C SER A 14 -9.14 -3.11 -18.09
N GLU A 15 -8.52 -2.17 -17.37
CA GLU A 15 -8.75 -0.72 -17.54
C GLU A 15 -8.31 -0.27 -18.95
N ALA A 16 -7.17 -0.77 -19.43
CA ALA A 16 -6.63 -0.40 -20.74
C ALA A 16 -7.54 -0.79 -21.93
N TYR A 17 -8.38 -1.80 -21.76
CA TYR A 17 -9.32 -2.29 -22.78
C TYR A 17 -10.79 -2.22 -22.36
N GLY A 18 -11.10 -1.56 -21.23
CA GLY A 18 -12.47 -1.40 -20.72
C GLY A 18 -13.18 -2.73 -20.43
N ILE A 19 -12.46 -3.78 -20.01
CA ILE A 19 -13.07 -5.06 -19.64
C ILE A 19 -13.80 -4.89 -18.31
N SER A 20 -15.10 -5.16 -18.29
CA SER A 20 -15.90 -5.02 -17.08
C SER A 20 -15.56 -6.09 -16.02
N PHE A 21 -15.75 -5.75 -14.74
CA PHE A 21 -15.48 -6.66 -13.60
C PHE A 21 -16.19 -8.02 -13.77
N ALA A 22 -17.47 -8.00 -14.14
CA ALA A 22 -18.28 -9.20 -14.29
C ALA A 22 -17.82 -10.05 -15.47
N LYS A 23 -17.53 -9.42 -16.63
CA LYS A 23 -17.02 -10.12 -17.81
C LYS A 23 -15.67 -10.76 -17.50
N TYR A 24 -14.74 -10.00 -16.94
CA TYR A 24 -13.44 -10.50 -16.50
C TYR A 24 -13.59 -11.74 -15.61
N SER A 25 -14.40 -11.62 -14.55
CA SER A 25 -14.53 -12.66 -13.54
C SER A 25 -15.15 -13.93 -14.12
N ALA A 26 -16.15 -13.81 -15.00
CA ALA A 26 -16.77 -14.96 -15.66
C ALA A 26 -15.76 -15.76 -16.49
N TRP A 27 -14.92 -15.09 -17.29
CA TRP A 27 -13.92 -15.76 -18.13
C TRP A 27 -12.75 -16.34 -17.31
N MET A 28 -12.34 -15.67 -16.24
CA MET A 28 -11.20 -16.09 -15.42
C MET A 28 -11.57 -17.10 -14.32
N LEU A 29 -12.87 -17.32 -14.06
CA LEU A 29 -13.33 -18.24 -13.02
C LEU A 29 -12.90 -19.69 -13.31
N LEU A 30 -13.16 -20.19 -14.53
CA LEU A 30 -12.85 -21.57 -14.89
C LEU A 30 -11.34 -21.86 -14.80
N PRO A 31 -10.43 -21.07 -15.42
CA PRO A 31 -8.99 -21.26 -15.22
C PRO A 31 -8.58 -21.19 -13.76
N THR A 32 -9.21 -20.32 -12.96
CA THR A 32 -8.90 -20.22 -11.52
C THR A 32 -9.28 -21.49 -10.76
N VAL A 33 -10.47 -22.05 -11.01
CA VAL A 33 -10.90 -23.29 -10.37
C VAL A 33 -9.97 -24.45 -10.74
N VAL A 34 -9.59 -24.57 -12.01
CA VAL A 34 -8.63 -25.58 -12.46
C VAL A 34 -7.28 -25.41 -11.76
N CYS A 35 -6.74 -24.20 -11.72
CA CYS A 35 -5.48 -23.91 -11.02
C CYS A 35 -5.58 -24.18 -9.51
N LEU A 36 -6.71 -23.86 -8.88
CA LEU A 36 -6.95 -24.10 -7.46
C LEU A 36 -6.97 -25.60 -7.15
N LEU A 37 -7.65 -26.40 -7.97
CA LEU A 37 -7.70 -27.86 -7.83
C LEU A 37 -6.30 -28.47 -8.01
N LEU A 38 -5.58 -28.06 -9.05
CA LEU A 38 -4.21 -28.52 -9.29
C LEU A 38 -3.26 -28.13 -8.16
N ALA A 39 -3.34 -26.89 -7.67
CA ALA A 39 -2.56 -26.43 -6.53
C ALA A 39 -2.89 -27.25 -5.27
N TYR A 40 -4.17 -27.48 -4.98
CA TYR A 40 -4.58 -28.32 -3.86
C TYR A 40 -4.03 -29.75 -3.96
N VAL A 41 -4.17 -30.40 -5.12
CA VAL A 41 -3.63 -31.75 -5.35
C VAL A 41 -2.12 -31.78 -5.17
N THR A 42 -1.41 -30.80 -5.75
CA THR A 42 0.04 -30.69 -5.65
C THR A 42 0.50 -30.49 -4.22
N LEU A 43 -0.12 -29.55 -3.49
CA LEU A 43 0.18 -29.32 -2.08
C LEU A 43 -0.12 -30.55 -1.23
N ARG A 44 -1.24 -31.24 -1.49
CA ARG A 44 -1.60 -32.45 -0.78
C ARG A 44 -0.59 -33.56 -1.02
N ILE A 45 -0.07 -33.74 -2.23
CA ILE A 45 0.96 -34.74 -2.53
C ILE A 45 2.29 -34.37 -1.86
N LEU A 46 2.75 -33.12 -2.03
CA LEU A 46 4.05 -32.67 -1.52
C LEU A 46 4.11 -32.61 0.01
N PHE A 47 3.02 -32.20 0.65
CA PHE A 47 2.97 -31.97 2.09
C PHE A 47 2.16 -33.04 2.83
N HIS A 48 1.81 -34.17 2.21
CA HIS A 48 0.99 -35.22 2.84
C HIS A 48 1.55 -35.70 4.19
N GLN A 49 2.87 -35.68 4.37
CA GLN A 49 3.53 -36.13 5.60
C GLN A 49 3.68 -35.01 6.64
N LYS A 50 3.60 -33.73 6.23
CA LYS A 50 3.85 -32.57 7.10
C LYS A 50 2.57 -31.94 7.65
N LEU A 51 1.42 -32.23 7.04
CA LEU A 51 0.13 -31.69 7.44
C LEU A 51 -0.46 -32.54 8.58
N PRO A 52 -0.59 -31.99 9.82
CA PRO A 52 -1.22 -32.71 10.91
C PRO A 52 -2.71 -32.95 10.60
N GLN A 53 -3.23 -34.13 10.94
CA GLN A 53 -4.63 -34.49 10.70
C GLN A 53 -5.61 -33.69 11.56
N HIS A 54 -5.15 -33.21 12.74
CA HIS A 54 -5.94 -32.44 13.68
C HIS A 54 -5.17 -31.20 14.10
N LEU A 55 -5.73 -30.03 13.82
CA LEU A 55 -5.28 -28.77 14.41
C LEU A 55 -6.05 -28.61 15.72
N GLN A 56 -5.33 -28.54 16.85
CA GLN A 56 -5.96 -28.17 18.12
C GLN A 56 -6.40 -26.70 18.02
N PRO A 57 -7.71 -26.40 18.13
CA PRO A 57 -8.15 -25.03 18.12
C PRO A 57 -7.60 -24.31 19.37
N PRO A 58 -7.27 -23.02 19.29
CA PRO A 58 -6.98 -22.25 20.49
C PRO A 58 -8.18 -22.27 21.43
N ASP A 59 -7.96 -22.41 22.75
CA ASP A 59 -9.00 -22.42 23.79
C ASP A 59 -9.68 -21.04 24.02
N THR A 60 -9.41 -20.07 23.15
CA THR A 60 -9.94 -18.71 23.25
C THR A 60 -11.28 -18.59 22.52
N ASP A 61 -12.31 -18.08 23.21
CA ASP A 61 -13.60 -17.77 22.57
C ASP A 61 -13.38 -16.70 21.47
N PRO A 62 -13.72 -16.97 20.19
CA PRO A 62 -13.53 -16.03 19.09
C PRO A 62 -14.14 -14.65 19.33
N ARG A 63 -15.24 -14.58 20.08
CA ARG A 63 -15.92 -13.32 20.40
C ARG A 63 -15.13 -12.45 21.37
N SER A 64 -14.35 -13.06 22.26
CA SER A 64 -13.52 -12.35 23.24
C SER A 64 -12.30 -11.66 22.61
N VAL A 65 -11.87 -12.10 21.43
CA VAL A 65 -10.72 -11.54 20.68
C VAL A 65 -11.12 -10.30 19.87
N LEU A 66 -12.41 -10.11 19.59
CA LEU A 66 -12.92 -8.93 18.87
C LEU A 66 -12.86 -7.69 19.76
N ILE A 67 -11.75 -6.94 19.67
CA ILE A 67 -11.52 -5.66 20.37
C ILE A 67 -12.71 -4.70 20.17
N ASP A 68 -13.23 -4.62 18.94
CA ASP A 68 -14.39 -3.80 18.59
C ASP A 68 -15.32 -4.54 17.63
N SER A 69 -16.32 -5.20 18.21
CA SER A 69 -17.32 -5.95 17.45
C SER A 69 -18.16 -5.06 16.54
N ARG A 70 -18.51 -3.84 16.97
CA ARG A 70 -19.35 -2.93 16.17
C ARG A 70 -18.57 -2.40 14.96
N GLY A 71 -17.32 -2.01 15.16
CA GLY A 71 -16.43 -1.61 14.07
C GLY A 71 -16.13 -2.75 13.10
N ALA A 72 -15.98 -3.99 13.60
CA ALA A 72 -15.77 -5.16 12.74
C ALA A 72 -16.98 -5.42 11.83
N VAL A 73 -18.20 -5.39 12.37
CA VAL A 73 -19.43 -5.56 11.58
C VAL A 73 -19.58 -4.44 10.55
N LEU A 74 -19.36 -3.18 10.94
CA LEU A 74 -19.42 -2.06 10.00
C LEU A 74 -18.43 -2.22 8.84
N ARG A 75 -17.18 -2.58 9.11
CA ARG A 75 -16.16 -2.80 8.07
C ARG A 75 -16.52 -3.98 7.16
N LEU A 76 -17.08 -5.05 7.72
CA LEU A 76 -17.54 -6.19 6.93
C LEU A 76 -18.71 -5.80 6.01
N LEU A 77 -19.65 -5.00 6.51
CA LEU A 77 -20.75 -4.46 5.71
C LEU A 77 -20.25 -3.53 4.62
N LEU A 78 -19.34 -2.59 4.95
CA LEU A 78 -18.73 -1.68 3.97
C LEU A 78 -17.98 -2.45 2.88
N LEU A 79 -17.24 -3.49 3.24
CA LEU A 79 -16.55 -4.36 2.28
C LEU A 79 -17.56 -5.09 1.37
N GLY A 80 -18.63 -5.65 1.96
CA GLY A 80 -19.71 -6.30 1.21
C GLY A 80 -20.40 -5.35 0.24
N PHE A 81 -20.75 -4.14 0.69
CA PHE A 81 -21.33 -3.11 -0.16
C PHE A 81 -20.35 -2.64 -1.23
N CYS A 82 -19.07 -2.46 -0.91
CA CYS A 82 -18.06 -2.10 -1.89
C CYS A 82 -17.97 -3.14 -3.01
N LEU A 83 -17.95 -4.44 -2.67
CA LEU A 83 -17.93 -5.52 -3.66
C LEU A 83 -19.23 -5.56 -4.48
N ALA A 84 -20.39 -5.39 -3.85
CA ALA A 84 -21.68 -5.33 -4.54
C ALA A 84 -21.75 -4.15 -5.51
N THR A 85 -21.26 -2.97 -5.09
CA THR A 85 -21.19 -1.78 -5.94
C THR A 85 -20.22 -2.01 -7.11
N LEU A 86 -19.06 -2.62 -6.90
CA LEU A 86 -18.14 -2.96 -8.00
C LEU A 86 -18.79 -3.87 -9.05
N ILE A 87 -19.61 -4.84 -8.62
CA ILE A 87 -20.36 -5.70 -9.52
C ILE A 87 -21.48 -4.90 -10.22
N GLY A 88 -22.21 -4.06 -9.48
CA GLY A 88 -23.30 -3.25 -10.02
C GLY A 88 -22.85 -2.19 -11.03
N THR A 89 -21.72 -1.52 -10.78
CA THR A 89 -21.14 -0.52 -11.68
C THR A 89 -20.39 -1.15 -12.85
N SER A 90 -20.27 -2.48 -12.90
CA SER A 90 -19.63 -3.21 -14.00
C SER A 90 -20.28 -2.91 -15.36
N PHE A 91 -21.53 -2.45 -15.40
CA PHE A 91 -22.23 -2.07 -16.64
C PHE A 91 -22.05 -0.59 -17.01
N ALA A 92 -21.55 0.23 -16.09
CA ALA A 92 -21.44 1.67 -16.25
C ALA A 92 -20.03 2.14 -16.64
N GLY A 93 -19.07 1.22 -16.80
CA GLY A 93 -17.69 1.56 -17.21
C GLY A 93 -16.95 2.43 -16.20
N VAL A 94 -17.35 2.40 -14.93
CA VAL A 94 -16.75 3.22 -13.88
C VAL A 94 -15.41 2.61 -13.45
N PRO A 95 -14.30 3.37 -13.48
CA PRO A 95 -13.01 2.90 -12.99
C PRO A 95 -13.09 2.42 -11.54
N VAL A 96 -12.37 1.34 -11.22
CA VAL A 96 -12.46 0.69 -9.90
C VAL A 96 -12.15 1.64 -8.75
N TRP A 97 -11.17 2.53 -8.92
CA TRP A 97 -10.76 3.45 -7.86
C TRP A 97 -11.88 4.44 -7.48
N MET A 98 -12.72 4.85 -8.44
CA MET A 98 -13.86 5.75 -8.17
C MET A 98 -14.92 5.07 -7.30
N VAL A 99 -15.02 3.75 -7.39
CA VAL A 99 -15.93 2.95 -6.56
C VAL A 99 -15.32 2.68 -5.20
N THR A 100 -14.04 2.29 -5.11
CA THR A 100 -13.42 1.91 -3.84
C THR A 100 -13.03 3.09 -2.95
N LEU A 101 -12.69 4.24 -3.55
CA LEU A 101 -12.20 5.41 -2.82
C LEU A 101 -13.23 5.97 -1.81
N PRO A 102 -14.52 6.14 -2.14
CA PRO A 102 -15.53 6.58 -1.17
C PRO A 102 -15.61 5.67 0.06
N TYR A 103 -15.60 4.34 -0.11
CA TYR A 103 -15.63 3.40 1.02
C TYR A 103 -14.35 3.48 1.87
N ALA A 104 -13.20 3.66 1.23
CA ALA A 104 -11.93 3.87 1.91
C ALA A 104 -11.95 5.17 2.75
N VAL A 105 -12.48 6.26 2.19
CA VAL A 105 -12.62 7.55 2.89
C VAL A 105 -13.59 7.42 4.07
N ILE A 106 -14.74 6.77 3.90
CA ILE A 106 -15.70 6.53 4.99
C ILE A 106 -15.03 5.73 6.13
N THR A 107 -14.28 4.69 5.78
CA THR A 107 -13.57 3.86 6.78
C THR A 107 -12.50 4.68 7.51
N LEU A 108 -11.74 5.50 6.77
CA LEU A 108 -10.71 6.36 7.36
C LEU A 108 -11.30 7.42 8.29
N ILE A 109 -12.39 8.09 7.89
CA ILE A 109 -13.10 9.06 8.73
C ILE A 109 -13.59 8.37 10.01
N ARG A 110 -14.18 7.18 9.88
CA ARG A 110 -14.65 6.41 11.03
C ARG A 110 -13.50 6.06 11.98
N ASP A 111 -12.34 5.66 11.47
CA ASP A 111 -11.19 5.30 12.30
C ASP A 111 -10.61 6.53 13.01
N VAL A 112 -10.61 7.69 12.35
CA VAL A 112 -10.29 8.98 12.99
C VAL A 112 -11.29 9.32 14.09
N CYS A 113 -12.60 9.19 13.84
CA CYS A 113 -13.63 9.42 14.87
C CYS A 113 -13.47 8.47 16.05
N TYR A 114 -13.21 7.18 15.80
CA TYR A 114 -12.97 6.18 16.84
C TYR A 114 -11.76 6.55 17.71
N ASP A 115 -10.65 6.96 17.10
CA ASP A 115 -9.45 7.40 17.82
C ASP A 115 -9.71 8.67 18.66
N ILE A 116 -10.54 9.60 18.16
CA ILE A 116 -10.94 10.81 18.90
C ILE A 116 -11.85 10.45 20.08
N GLU A 117 -12.86 9.60 19.87
CA GLU A 117 -13.78 9.17 20.92
C GLU A 117 -13.05 8.44 22.06
N GLU A 118 -12.14 7.52 21.72
CA GLU A 118 -11.40 6.76 22.72
C GLU A 118 -10.48 7.65 23.56
N ARG A 119 -9.91 8.70 22.98
CA ARG A 119 -9.18 9.72 23.75
C ARG A 119 -10.06 10.46 24.74
N CYS A 120 -11.21 10.94 24.28
CA CYS A 120 -12.14 11.66 25.13
C CYS A 120 -12.55 10.77 26.31
N ARG A 121 -12.82 9.49 26.07
CA ARG A 121 -13.10 8.50 27.12
C ARG A 121 -11.92 8.29 28.06
N ALA A 122 -10.71 8.17 27.54
CA ALA A 122 -9.50 7.99 28.34
C ALA A 122 -9.18 9.21 29.22
N GLN A 123 -9.38 10.44 28.71
CA GLN A 123 -9.22 11.67 29.50
C GLN A 123 -10.23 11.74 30.64
N THR A 124 -11.50 11.41 30.39
CA THR A 124 -12.53 11.35 31.43
C THR A 124 -12.20 10.31 32.50
N ARG A 125 -11.73 9.11 32.12
CA ARG A 125 -11.28 8.08 33.08
C ARG A 125 -10.10 8.55 33.94
N ARG A 126 -9.14 9.27 33.36
CA ARG A 126 -8.00 9.84 34.11
C ARG A 126 -8.47 10.91 35.11
N ARG A 127 -9.33 11.85 34.67
CA ARG A 127 -9.90 12.87 35.57
C ARG A 127 -10.64 12.27 36.76
N HIS A 128 -11.49 11.27 36.53
CA HIS A 128 -12.17 10.57 37.63
C HIS A 128 -11.21 9.82 38.56
N SER A 129 -10.12 9.25 38.03
CA SER A 129 -9.10 8.58 38.85
C SER A 129 -8.33 9.58 39.72
N ASP A 130 -7.97 10.75 39.16
CA ASP A 130 -7.29 11.81 39.89
C ASP A 130 -8.18 12.41 40.99
N ASP A 131 -9.48 12.62 40.73
CA ASP A 131 -10.42 13.10 41.75
C ASP A 131 -10.63 12.10 42.89
N ASN A 132 -10.68 10.79 42.60
CA ASN A 132 -10.73 9.75 43.63
C ASN A 132 -9.41 9.60 44.42
N MET A 133 -8.29 10.09 43.87
CA MET A 133 -6.96 10.03 44.50
C MET A 133 -6.60 11.30 45.28
N ARG A 134 -7.43 12.37 45.22
CA ARG A 134 -7.29 13.54 46.08
C ARG A 134 -7.57 13.14 47.54
N ILE A 135 -6.49 12.94 48.30
CA ILE A 135 -6.52 12.87 49.76
C ILE A 135 -7.18 14.17 50.27
N PRO A 136 -8.16 14.11 51.21
CA PRO A 136 -8.76 15.32 51.77
C PRO A 136 -7.66 16.23 52.33
N GLU A 137 -7.71 17.52 51.97
CA GLU A 137 -6.76 18.53 52.46
C GLU A 137 -6.72 18.51 53.99
N ILE A 138 -5.62 18.02 54.56
CA ILE A 138 -5.32 18.25 55.98
C ILE A 138 -5.04 19.75 56.11
N PRO A 139 -5.79 20.51 56.93
CA PRO A 139 -5.57 21.94 57.05
C PRO A 139 -4.12 22.25 57.44
N LEU A 140 -3.42 23.03 56.60
CA LEU A 140 -2.01 23.42 56.71
C LEU A 140 -1.70 24.35 57.91
N ALA A 141 -2.62 24.51 58.86
CA ALA A 141 -2.45 25.40 60.01
C ALA A 141 -1.39 24.94 61.03
N ASN A 142 -0.74 23.78 60.84
CA ASN A 142 0.21 23.22 61.81
C ASN A 142 1.63 22.95 61.30
N ILE A 143 1.99 23.37 60.08
CA ILE A 143 3.33 23.12 59.50
C ILE A 143 4.07 24.44 59.25
N GLN A 144 4.14 25.31 60.26
CA GLN A 144 4.87 26.58 60.14
C GLN A 144 5.84 26.89 61.29
N ASN A 145 6.09 25.95 62.20
CA ASN A 145 6.97 26.18 63.35
C ASN A 145 8.33 25.50 63.31
N SER A 146 8.71 24.83 62.22
CA SER A 146 10.01 24.15 62.19
C SER A 146 10.51 23.88 60.77
N THR A 147 11.01 24.94 60.10
CA THR A 147 12.20 24.93 59.23
C THR A 147 12.36 26.30 58.57
N THR A 148 12.79 27.28 59.36
CA THR A 148 13.27 28.58 58.85
C THR A 148 14.66 28.83 59.43
N SER A 149 15.67 28.13 58.93
CA SER A 149 17.06 28.60 58.95
C SER A 149 17.92 27.67 58.09
N SER A 150 18.78 28.26 57.26
CA SER A 150 19.65 27.61 56.27
C SER A 150 18.88 27.15 55.03
N ILE A 151 18.91 27.86 53.89
CA ILE A 151 20.07 28.05 53.04
C ILE A 151 19.87 29.37 52.26
N ARG A 152 20.65 30.40 52.62
CA ARG A 152 20.79 31.64 51.85
C ARG A 152 22.27 31.95 51.76
N SER A 153 22.95 31.35 50.79
CA SER A 153 24.15 31.84 50.12
C SER A 153 24.70 30.70 49.27
N THR A 154 24.98 30.94 47.99
CA THR A 154 26.30 30.77 47.38
C THR A 154 26.21 31.04 45.87
N ALA A 155 27.03 31.99 45.42
CA ALA A 155 27.60 32.17 44.08
C ALA A 155 26.72 32.65 42.90
N ILE A 156 26.65 33.98 42.82
CA ILE A 156 26.77 34.75 41.56
C ILE A 156 28.18 34.54 41.00
N GLY A 157 28.29 34.23 39.71
CA GLY A 157 29.55 34.11 38.98
C GLY A 157 29.41 34.63 37.55
N THR A 158 29.70 35.92 37.40
CA THR A 158 29.78 36.70 36.17
C THR A 158 31.01 36.32 35.36
N ILE A 159 30.90 36.13 34.04
CA ILE A 159 32.03 36.26 33.10
C ILE A 159 31.57 37.15 31.95
N ASN A 160 32.02 38.40 32.00
CA ASN A 160 32.09 39.29 30.85
C ASN A 160 33.41 38.99 30.11
N ASN A 161 33.41 39.08 28.78
CA ASN A 161 34.53 39.70 28.07
C ASN A 161 34.11 40.13 26.66
N GLU A 162 34.32 41.41 26.43
CA GLU A 162 34.31 42.10 25.15
C GLU A 162 35.51 41.65 24.29
N ALA A 163 35.30 41.54 22.99
CA ALA A 163 36.37 41.70 22.00
C ALA A 163 35.74 42.11 20.66
N ASP A 164 35.81 43.41 20.39
CA ASP A 164 35.66 44.00 19.08
C ASP A 164 36.70 43.42 18.11
N ALA A 165 36.23 42.92 16.96
CA ALA A 165 37.08 42.78 15.78
C ALA A 165 36.21 42.85 14.51
N ASN A 166 36.19 44.03 13.90
CA ASN A 166 35.81 44.23 12.50
C ASN A 166 36.77 43.42 11.61
N VAL A 167 36.36 42.22 11.20
CA VAL A 167 37.09 41.40 10.22
C VAL A 167 36.21 41.26 8.98
N SER A 168 36.71 41.76 7.85
CA SER A 168 36.11 41.61 6.53
C SER A 168 36.05 40.13 6.14
N VAL A 169 34.83 39.58 6.07
CA VAL A 169 34.59 38.15 5.82
C VAL A 169 34.97 37.79 4.37
N PRO A 170 35.90 36.85 4.14
CA PRO A 170 36.21 36.37 2.80
C PRO A 170 35.03 35.60 2.20
N THR A 171 34.77 35.77 0.89
CA THR A 171 33.67 35.16 0.11
C THR A 171 33.63 33.61 0.14
N SER A 172 34.68 32.97 0.64
CA SER A 172 34.77 31.52 0.87
C SER A 172 34.09 31.07 2.17
N ILE A 173 34.14 31.90 3.23
CA ILE A 173 33.49 31.61 4.51
C ILE A 173 31.97 31.78 4.38
N ASP A 174 31.49 32.75 3.59
CA ASP A 174 30.05 32.92 3.33
C ASP A 174 29.44 31.73 2.57
N ARG A 175 30.21 31.08 1.69
CA ARG A 175 29.80 29.83 1.02
C ARG A 175 29.68 28.65 1.99
N ILE A 176 30.65 28.50 2.89
CA ILE A 176 30.65 27.47 3.93
C ILE A 176 29.51 27.73 4.92
N LEU A 177 29.33 28.98 5.36
CA LEU A 177 28.23 29.38 6.24
C LEU A 177 26.87 29.17 5.59
N LYS A 178 26.70 29.45 4.29
CA LYS A 178 25.46 29.12 3.55
C LYS A 178 25.19 27.62 3.53
N HIS A 179 26.20 26.79 3.28
CA HIS A 179 26.06 25.32 3.35
C HIS A 179 25.67 24.85 4.76
N ILE A 180 26.37 25.33 5.80
CA ILE A 180 26.05 25.01 7.19
C ILE A 180 24.61 25.43 7.51
N ARG A 181 24.22 26.67 7.22
CA ARG A 181 22.86 27.20 7.47
C ARG A 181 21.77 26.43 6.71
N GLN A 182 22.07 25.94 5.52
CA GLN A 182 21.16 25.11 4.72
C GLN A 182 21.01 23.72 5.34
N THR A 183 22.10 23.08 5.79
CA THR A 183 22.04 21.80 6.53
C THR A 183 21.29 21.94 7.86
N THR A 184 21.44 23.06 8.59
CA THR A 184 20.67 23.32 9.82
C THR A 184 19.18 23.55 9.54
N ARG A 185 18.85 24.17 8.40
CA ARG A 185 17.46 24.38 7.99
C ARG A 185 16.76 23.05 7.68
N TRP A 186 17.42 22.15 6.96
CA TRP A 186 16.89 20.82 6.69
C TRP A 186 16.78 19.95 7.96
N ALA A 187 17.75 20.05 8.87
CA ALA A 187 17.65 19.40 10.18
C ALA A 187 16.43 19.91 10.97
N LYS A 188 16.25 21.23 11.08
CA LYS A 188 15.09 21.83 11.78
C LYS A 188 13.74 21.51 11.14
N ILE A 189 13.70 21.36 9.81
CA ILE A 189 12.49 20.91 9.10
C ILE A 189 12.20 19.45 9.40
N ARG A 190 13.23 18.59 9.35
CA ARG A 190 13.12 17.17 9.71
C ARG A 190 12.62 17.00 11.14
N ASP A 191 13.20 17.72 12.09
CA ASP A 191 12.83 17.60 13.51
C ASP A 191 11.37 18.03 13.72
N ARG A 192 10.92 19.15 13.11
CA ARG A 192 9.51 19.56 13.15
C ARG A 192 8.56 18.57 12.49
N LEU A 193 8.96 17.98 11.37
CA LEU A 193 8.17 16.94 10.71
C LEU A 193 8.06 15.71 11.61
N GLN A 194 9.16 15.29 12.23
CA GLN A 194 9.21 14.14 13.10
C GLN A 194 8.38 14.34 14.37
N ASP A 195 8.41 15.54 14.96
CA ASP A 195 7.56 15.93 16.09
C ASP A 195 6.08 15.96 15.69
N SER A 196 5.76 16.52 14.51
CA SER A 196 4.39 16.55 13.99
C SER A 196 3.87 15.14 13.72
N ILE A 197 4.71 14.27 13.14
CA ILE A 197 4.38 12.85 12.87
C ILE A 197 4.21 12.11 14.20
N GLY A 198 5.08 12.33 15.17
CA GLY A 198 4.96 11.78 16.52
C GLY A 198 3.65 12.19 17.18
N TRP A 199 3.31 13.48 17.09
CA TRP A 199 2.02 13.99 17.57
C TRP A 199 0.83 13.37 16.84
N VAL A 200 0.85 13.22 15.51
CA VAL A 200 -0.26 12.56 14.78
C VAL A 200 -0.35 11.07 15.12
N THR A 201 0.77 10.38 15.31
CA THR A 201 0.76 8.94 15.63
C THR A 201 0.23 8.68 17.03
N THR A 202 0.57 9.55 17.98
CA THR A 202 -0.03 9.57 19.32
C THR A 202 -1.46 10.09 19.30
N GLN A 203 -1.80 10.93 18.32
CA GLN A 203 -3.02 11.55 17.77
C GLN A 203 -4.14 10.64 17.26
N LEU A 204 -3.75 9.65 16.49
CA LEU A 204 -4.67 8.86 15.69
C LEU A 204 -4.00 7.51 15.46
N PRO A 205 -3.90 6.65 16.49
CA PRO A 205 -3.12 5.42 16.42
C PRO A 205 -3.67 4.47 15.35
N THR A 206 -5.00 4.37 15.20
CA THR A 206 -5.63 3.50 14.20
C THR A 206 -5.39 4.04 12.79
N ALA A 207 -5.69 5.31 12.54
CA ALA A 207 -5.49 5.92 11.23
C ALA A 207 -4.00 5.94 10.82
N SER A 208 -3.11 6.23 11.78
CA SER A 208 -1.67 6.19 11.56
C SER A 208 -1.18 4.77 11.25
N ALA A 209 -1.71 3.75 11.94
CA ALA A 209 -1.38 2.36 11.65
C ALA A 209 -1.82 1.96 10.23
N VAL A 210 -3.02 2.36 9.79
CA VAL A 210 -3.50 2.12 8.42
C VAL A 210 -2.57 2.78 7.40
N ILE A 211 -2.28 4.07 7.57
CA ILE A 211 -1.38 4.83 6.69
C ILE A 211 -0.01 4.17 6.60
N ARG A 212 0.57 3.75 7.73
CA ARG A 212 1.90 3.10 7.75
C ARG A 212 1.92 1.71 7.10
N ARG A 213 0.78 1.00 7.09
CA ARG A 213 0.64 -0.33 6.47
C ARG A 213 0.34 -0.28 4.98
N LEU A 214 -0.01 0.89 4.43
CA LEU A 214 -0.18 1.03 2.99
C LEU A 214 1.14 0.76 2.25
N PRO A 215 1.12 0.06 1.11
CA PRO A 215 2.32 -0.33 0.40
C PRO A 215 2.87 0.83 -0.45
N TRP A 216 3.39 1.87 0.22
CA TRP A 216 3.86 3.11 -0.42
C TRP A 216 4.96 2.89 -1.46
N THR A 217 5.75 1.83 -1.32
CA THR A 217 6.83 1.44 -2.23
C THR A 217 6.32 1.02 -3.62
N ILE A 218 5.07 0.57 -3.74
CA ILE A 218 4.47 0.18 -5.03
C ILE A 218 4.29 1.40 -5.94
N LEU A 219 3.99 2.58 -5.39
CA LEU A 219 3.75 3.80 -6.18
C LEU A 219 4.97 4.26 -6.98
N PRO A 220 6.15 4.56 -6.38
CA PRO A 220 7.31 4.99 -7.14
C PRO A 220 7.84 3.90 -8.06
N PHE A 221 7.73 2.62 -7.66
CA PHE A 221 8.08 1.49 -8.51
C PHE A 221 7.22 1.46 -9.77
N THR A 222 5.89 1.48 -9.62
CA THR A 222 4.94 1.44 -10.75
C THR A 222 5.12 2.66 -11.66
N LEU A 223 5.24 3.86 -11.09
CA LEU A 223 5.48 5.09 -11.85
C LEU A 223 6.78 5.02 -12.65
N GLY A 224 7.88 4.57 -12.04
CA GLY A 224 9.15 4.38 -12.73
C GLY A 224 9.05 3.39 -13.89
N MET A 225 8.29 2.31 -13.72
CA MET A 225 8.06 1.32 -14.77
C MET A 225 7.21 1.87 -15.92
N PHE A 226 6.19 2.69 -15.64
CA PHE A 226 5.45 3.39 -16.69
C PHE A 226 6.34 4.34 -17.49
N VAL A 227 7.18 5.13 -16.82
CA VAL A 227 8.14 6.03 -17.48
C VAL A 227 9.13 5.24 -18.34
N LEU A 228 9.64 4.12 -17.84
CA LEU A 228 10.56 3.26 -18.58
C LEU A 228 9.91 2.67 -19.84
N VAL A 229 8.68 2.16 -19.72
CA VAL A 229 7.94 1.61 -20.85
C VAL A 229 7.62 2.69 -21.88
N GLU A 230 7.31 3.92 -21.44
CA GLU A 230 7.09 5.05 -22.34
C GLU A 230 8.37 5.41 -23.12
N ALA A 231 9.50 5.51 -22.44
CA ALA A 231 10.79 5.73 -23.10
C ALA A 231 11.16 4.60 -24.09
N LEU A 232 10.80 3.36 -23.76
CA LEU A 232 10.98 2.22 -24.66
C LEU A 232 10.05 2.30 -25.90
N SER A 233 8.86 2.89 -25.74
CA SER A 233 7.96 3.19 -26.84
C SER A 233 8.54 4.26 -27.76
N ASP A 234 9.04 5.35 -27.20
CA ASP A 234 9.60 6.47 -27.96
C ASP A 234 10.86 6.10 -28.75
N THR A 235 11.63 5.13 -28.24
CA THR A 235 12.81 4.57 -28.93
C THR A 235 12.45 3.54 -30.02
N GLY A 236 11.16 3.22 -30.20
CA GLY A 236 10.67 2.37 -31.28
C GLY A 236 10.68 0.87 -31.00
N TRP A 237 11.15 0.43 -29.83
CA TRP A 237 11.19 -1.00 -29.46
C TRP A 237 9.81 -1.63 -29.35
N VAL A 238 8.83 -0.88 -28.82
CA VAL A 238 7.44 -1.34 -28.72
C VAL A 238 6.87 -1.67 -30.11
N SER A 239 7.30 -0.95 -31.14
CA SER A 239 6.88 -1.21 -32.53
C SER A 239 7.36 -2.59 -33.02
N ILE A 240 8.61 -2.96 -32.73
CA ILE A 240 9.22 -4.23 -33.09
C ILE A 240 8.51 -5.37 -32.35
N PHE A 241 8.28 -5.21 -31.05
CA PHE A 241 7.57 -6.20 -30.26
C PHE A 241 6.11 -6.37 -30.70
N ALA A 242 5.44 -5.29 -31.11
CA ALA A 242 4.08 -5.34 -31.63
C ALA A 242 3.98 -6.17 -32.91
N THR A 243 4.91 -5.98 -33.85
CA THR A 243 4.98 -6.80 -35.07
C THR A 243 5.32 -8.26 -34.75
N GLY A 244 6.28 -8.51 -33.85
CA GLY A 244 6.61 -9.87 -33.44
C GLY A 244 5.43 -10.58 -32.79
N LEU A 245 4.72 -9.90 -31.90
CA LEU A 245 3.57 -10.45 -31.19
C LEU A 245 2.39 -10.72 -32.15
N SER A 246 2.12 -9.83 -33.10
CA SER A 246 1.02 -10.02 -34.07
C SER A 246 1.22 -11.25 -34.96
N VAL A 247 2.48 -11.58 -35.28
CA VAL A 247 2.83 -12.80 -36.02
C VAL A 247 2.56 -14.06 -35.20
N ILE A 248 2.71 -14.00 -33.88
CA ILE A 248 2.48 -15.14 -32.98
C ILE A 248 0.98 -15.33 -32.73
N THR A 249 0.24 -14.25 -32.53
CA THR A 249 -1.18 -14.27 -32.14
C THR A 249 -2.15 -14.31 -33.33
N ARG A 250 -1.85 -15.10 -34.36
CA ARG A 250 -2.64 -15.19 -35.61
C ARG A 250 -4.02 -15.83 -35.45
N ASN A 251 -4.20 -16.70 -34.46
CA ASN A 251 -5.47 -17.39 -34.21
C ASN A 251 -5.78 -17.44 -32.72
N TYR A 252 -7.00 -17.84 -32.35
CA TYR A 252 -7.44 -17.82 -30.96
C TYR A 252 -6.61 -18.74 -30.04
N ILE A 253 -6.10 -19.87 -30.57
CA ILE A 253 -5.28 -20.81 -29.79
C ILE A 253 -3.94 -20.16 -29.45
N THR A 254 -3.25 -19.62 -30.44
CA THR A 254 -1.95 -18.97 -30.22
C THR A 254 -2.09 -17.64 -29.49
N ALA A 255 -3.20 -16.94 -29.65
CA ALA A 255 -3.56 -15.77 -28.86
C ALA A 255 -3.68 -16.08 -27.37
N VAL A 256 -4.32 -17.18 -26.98
CA VAL A 256 -4.44 -17.55 -25.57
C VAL A 256 -3.14 -18.18 -25.05
N TYR A 257 -2.73 -19.31 -25.63
CA TYR A 257 -1.64 -20.11 -25.09
C TYR A 257 -0.26 -19.52 -25.43
N GLY A 258 -0.09 -18.96 -26.63
CA GLY A 258 1.15 -18.31 -27.03
C GLY A 258 1.40 -17.05 -26.22
N MET A 259 0.39 -16.20 -26.07
CA MET A 259 0.49 -15.02 -25.21
C MET A 259 0.77 -15.39 -23.75
N ALA A 260 0.06 -16.38 -23.19
CA ALA A 260 0.30 -16.84 -21.83
C ALA A 260 1.75 -17.34 -21.65
N ALA A 261 2.26 -18.16 -22.58
CA ALA A 261 3.62 -18.69 -22.50
C ALA A 261 4.68 -17.59 -22.57
N ILE A 262 4.56 -16.65 -23.52
CA ILE A 262 5.49 -15.52 -23.64
C ILE A 262 5.43 -14.63 -22.40
N SER A 263 4.22 -14.34 -21.92
CA SER A 263 4.01 -13.55 -20.70
C SER A 263 4.65 -14.24 -19.50
N ILE A 264 4.57 -15.58 -19.39
CA ILE A 264 5.20 -16.32 -18.31
C ILE A 264 6.71 -16.14 -18.36
N VAL A 265 7.34 -16.37 -19.50
CA VAL A 265 8.80 -16.23 -19.65
C VAL A 265 9.25 -14.79 -19.38
N ALA A 266 8.55 -13.81 -19.96
CA ALA A 266 8.87 -12.40 -19.76
C ALA A 266 8.70 -11.95 -18.30
N CYS A 267 7.72 -12.49 -17.59
CA CYS A 267 7.49 -12.22 -16.17
C CYS A 267 8.65 -12.67 -15.30
N GLN A 268 9.37 -13.74 -15.68
CA GLN A 268 10.55 -14.21 -14.95
C GLN A 268 11.74 -13.25 -15.07
N LEU A 269 11.78 -12.44 -16.14
CA LEU A 269 12.85 -11.48 -16.41
C LEU A 269 12.53 -10.10 -15.83
N LEU A 270 11.28 -9.65 -15.94
CA LEU A 270 10.88 -8.28 -15.62
C LEU A 270 10.05 -8.15 -14.34
N ASN A 271 9.50 -9.24 -13.81
CA ASN A 271 8.40 -9.27 -12.82
C ASN A 271 7.02 -9.02 -13.47
N ASN A 272 5.95 -9.40 -12.77
CA ASN A 272 4.57 -9.41 -13.28
C ASN A 272 4.05 -8.02 -13.64
N LEU A 273 4.35 -6.99 -12.84
CA LEU A 273 3.82 -5.65 -13.02
C LEU A 273 4.40 -4.92 -14.25
N PRO A 274 5.72 -4.70 -14.37
CA PRO A 274 6.30 -4.02 -15.53
C PRO A 274 6.13 -4.81 -16.83
N MET A 275 6.18 -6.15 -16.79
CA MET A 275 5.88 -6.97 -17.97
C MET A 275 4.46 -6.69 -18.47
N THR A 276 3.48 -6.66 -17.55
CA THR A 276 2.08 -6.41 -17.93
C THR A 276 1.91 -5.01 -18.51
N ILE A 277 2.55 -3.98 -17.93
CA ILE A 277 2.51 -2.61 -18.48
C ILE A 277 3.07 -2.59 -19.90
N LEU A 278 4.25 -3.19 -20.11
CA LEU A 278 4.89 -3.26 -21.42
C LEU A 278 4.00 -3.98 -22.45
N PHE A 279 3.49 -5.16 -22.11
CA PHE A 279 2.67 -5.95 -23.02
C PHE A 279 1.34 -5.26 -23.33
N THR A 280 0.74 -4.59 -22.35
CA THR A 280 -0.47 -3.78 -22.59
C THR A 280 -0.20 -2.68 -23.62
N ARG A 281 0.94 -1.98 -23.52
CA ARG A 281 1.34 -0.94 -24.49
C ARG A 281 1.66 -1.54 -25.87
N ILE A 282 2.24 -2.73 -25.93
CA ILE A 282 2.48 -3.47 -27.19
C ILE A 282 1.16 -3.81 -27.89
N ILE A 283 0.17 -4.34 -27.17
CA ILE A 283 -1.14 -4.73 -27.74
C ILE A 283 -1.90 -3.48 -28.22
N GLN A 284 -1.76 -2.34 -27.53
CA GLN A 284 -2.36 -1.06 -27.93
C GLN A 284 -1.63 -0.40 -29.11
N HIS A 285 -0.44 -0.87 -29.48
CA HIS A 285 0.34 -0.25 -30.54
C HIS A 285 -0.33 -0.44 -31.92
N PRO A 286 -0.35 0.58 -32.81
CA PRO A 286 -1.00 0.48 -34.12
C PRO A 286 -0.57 -0.74 -34.94
N HIS A 287 0.72 -1.09 -34.97
CA HIS A 287 1.21 -2.28 -35.68
C HIS A 287 0.61 -3.60 -35.17
N PHE A 288 0.16 -3.69 -33.93
CA PHE A 288 -0.51 -4.88 -33.42
C PHE A 288 -2.00 -4.86 -33.78
N VAL A 289 -2.69 -3.75 -33.46
CA VAL A 289 -4.14 -3.60 -33.65
C VAL A 289 -4.54 -3.73 -35.12
N THR A 290 -3.73 -3.24 -36.05
CA THR A 290 -4.02 -3.35 -37.50
C THR A 290 -3.89 -4.76 -38.05
N HIS A 291 -3.25 -5.69 -37.34
CA HIS A 291 -3.10 -7.09 -37.78
C HIS A 291 -4.10 -8.03 -37.10
N VAL A 292 -4.64 -7.65 -35.94
CA VAL A 292 -5.58 -8.46 -35.15
C VAL A 292 -6.99 -7.87 -35.26
N HIS A 293 -7.74 -8.28 -36.27
CA HIS A 293 -9.09 -7.77 -36.53
C HIS A 293 -10.21 -8.52 -35.80
N SER A 294 -9.93 -9.69 -35.24
CA SER A 294 -10.96 -10.52 -34.59
C SER A 294 -11.04 -10.21 -33.09
N ASP A 295 -12.23 -9.84 -32.63
CA ASP A 295 -12.51 -9.60 -31.21
C ASP A 295 -12.17 -10.81 -30.32
N VAL A 296 -12.41 -12.02 -30.84
CA VAL A 296 -12.12 -13.27 -30.12
C VAL A 296 -10.61 -13.45 -29.95
N VAL A 297 -9.83 -13.14 -30.98
CA VAL A 297 -8.36 -13.21 -30.92
C VAL A 297 -7.83 -12.16 -29.96
N MET A 298 -8.29 -10.91 -30.07
CA MET A 298 -7.92 -9.83 -29.15
C MET A 298 -8.26 -10.20 -27.70
N GLN A 299 -9.47 -10.71 -27.44
CA GLN A 299 -9.86 -11.17 -26.11
C GLN A 299 -8.98 -12.33 -25.63
N GLY A 300 -8.61 -13.26 -26.52
CA GLY A 300 -7.68 -14.33 -26.23
C GLY A 300 -6.30 -13.83 -25.81
N VAL A 301 -5.77 -12.81 -26.49
CA VAL A 301 -4.49 -12.16 -26.15
C VAL A 301 -4.58 -11.50 -24.78
N LEU A 302 -5.62 -10.73 -24.50
CA LEU A 302 -5.80 -10.04 -23.23
C LEU A 302 -5.92 -11.03 -22.06
N LEU A 303 -6.79 -12.04 -22.19
CA LEU A 303 -6.96 -13.06 -21.16
C LEU A 303 -5.72 -13.96 -21.03
N GLY A 304 -5.02 -14.24 -22.13
CA GLY A 304 -3.75 -14.94 -22.13
C GLY A 304 -2.66 -14.19 -21.37
N LEU A 305 -2.54 -12.86 -21.56
CA LEU A 305 -1.63 -12.00 -20.80
C LEU A 305 -1.94 -12.01 -19.31
N ILE A 306 -3.22 -11.85 -18.96
CA ILE A 306 -3.69 -11.89 -17.57
C ILE A 306 -3.36 -13.25 -16.95
N MET A 307 -3.71 -14.35 -17.62
CA MET A 307 -3.43 -15.70 -17.15
C MET A 307 -1.92 -15.93 -16.96
N GLY A 308 -1.11 -15.57 -17.95
CA GLY A 308 0.34 -15.73 -17.90
C GLY A 308 0.99 -14.93 -16.78
N SER A 309 0.60 -13.66 -16.59
CA SER A 309 1.12 -12.81 -15.50
C SER A 309 0.79 -13.35 -14.11
N ASN A 310 -0.38 -13.97 -13.93
CA ASN A 310 -0.79 -14.56 -12.66
C ASN A 310 -0.10 -15.91 -12.39
N ILE A 311 0.04 -16.75 -13.41
CA ILE A 311 0.69 -18.06 -13.28
C ILE A 311 2.18 -17.88 -12.99
N ALA A 312 2.87 -16.98 -13.69
CA ALA A 312 4.30 -16.76 -13.50
C ALA A 312 4.65 -16.21 -12.11
N ALA A 313 3.76 -15.43 -11.51
CA ALA A 313 3.90 -14.98 -10.13
C ALA A 313 3.97 -16.13 -9.12
N CYS A 314 3.50 -17.32 -9.47
CA CYS A 314 3.62 -18.53 -8.66
C CYS A 314 4.85 -19.40 -9.03
N GLY A 315 5.52 -19.13 -10.14
CA GLY A 315 6.60 -19.98 -10.67
C GLY A 315 7.93 -19.80 -9.95
N THR A 316 8.35 -18.56 -9.68
CA THR A 316 9.59 -18.26 -8.93
C THR A 316 9.43 -17.02 -8.07
N LEU A 317 10.31 -16.87 -7.06
CA LEU A 317 10.37 -15.69 -6.20
C LEU A 317 10.56 -14.37 -6.97
N VAL A 318 11.31 -14.39 -8.08
CA VAL A 318 11.57 -13.18 -8.91
C VAL A 318 10.34 -12.77 -9.72
N GLY A 319 9.48 -13.72 -10.08
CA GLY A 319 8.33 -13.49 -10.96
C GLY A 319 7.17 -12.73 -10.31
N SER A 320 7.20 -12.48 -9.01
CA SER A 320 6.14 -11.78 -8.28
C SER A 320 6.69 -10.64 -7.44
N LEU A 321 6.01 -9.49 -7.46
CA LEU A 321 6.30 -8.40 -6.53
C LEU A 321 6.24 -8.87 -5.07
N ALA A 322 5.30 -9.75 -4.73
CA ALA A 322 5.18 -10.34 -3.39
C ALA A 322 6.31 -11.32 -3.04
N GLY A 323 7.09 -11.79 -4.03
CA GLY A 323 8.27 -12.63 -3.79
C GLY A 323 9.56 -11.83 -3.60
N ILE A 324 9.57 -10.54 -3.99
CA ILE A 324 10.74 -9.65 -3.89
C ILE A 324 10.62 -8.69 -2.70
N MET A 325 9.41 -8.38 -2.25
CA MET A 325 9.13 -7.48 -1.11
C MET A 325 8.94 -8.26 0.19
#